data_AF-A0A6G0X5X0-F1
#
_entry.id   AF-A0A6G0X5X0-F1
#
_cell.length_a   1.000
_cell.length_b   1.000
_cell.length_c   1.000
_cell.angle_alpha   90.00
_cell.angle_beta   90.00
_cell.angle_gamma   90.00
#
_symmetry.space_group_name_H-M   'P 1'
#
loop_
_entity.id
_entity.type
_entity.pdbx_description
1 polymer ?
#
loop_
_entity_poly.entity_id
_entity_poly.type
_entity_poly.pdbx_seq_one_letter_code
_entity_poly.pdbx_strand_id
1 'polypeptide(L)'
;MASPECASDGLELDDSPPSDGLASYDLFVKWVLSSPTATVDEAAPAQWPSDFESLDTETTCPAAAAAPTSFASVTQAKWARATVESDHEALADELFTYERECQALADAIHALEAEKANDQQQVEALERLILERLQERDDTVTDQFTLEQQISILQQKAPPPGKALFAPPWPKLATLKFSAKEKLRRAIQSHEKQLAHEKLSLAEAKADVDMQSFTNRLLEKKCADLRRHLATLQMQEKQAKQALDQVQTTFHVMASKLHLVPHAASKV
;
A
#
# COMPACT_ATOMS: atom_id res chain seq x y z
N MET A 1 -3.07 18.18 70.05
CA MET A 1 -2.06 18.64 69.08
C MET A 1 -1.18 17.46 68.77
N ALA A 2 -1.36 16.90 67.57
CA ALA A 2 -0.52 15.85 67.03
C ALA A 2 0.63 16.52 66.27
N SER A 3 1.86 16.05 66.48
CA SER A 3 2.93 16.15 65.50
C SER A 3 3.88 14.96 65.69
N PRO A 4 4.33 14.31 64.62
CA PRO A 4 4.84 12.95 64.64
C PRO A 4 6.36 12.87 64.52
N GLU A 5 6.83 11.64 64.69
CA GLU A 5 8.18 11.14 64.82
C GLU A 5 9.11 11.50 63.64
N CYS A 6 10.36 11.82 63.97
CA CYS A 6 11.49 11.76 63.04
C CYS A 6 11.76 10.29 62.69
N ALA A 7 11.29 9.85 61.53
CA ALA A 7 11.82 8.66 60.88
C ALA A 7 13.13 9.03 60.17
N SER A 8 14.25 8.72 60.81
CA SER A 8 15.54 8.59 60.13
C SER A 8 15.52 7.28 59.34
N ASP A 9 15.01 7.32 58.12
CA ASP A 9 15.12 6.20 57.19
C ASP A 9 16.55 6.20 56.63
N GLY A 10 17.33 5.21 57.08
CA GLY A 10 18.63 4.91 56.51
C GLY A 10 18.44 4.49 55.06
N LEU A 11 18.88 5.31 54.13
CA LEU A 11 19.15 4.87 52.76
C LEU A 11 20.30 3.88 52.83
N GLU A 12 19.97 2.60 53.00
CA GLU A 12 20.85 1.49 52.64
C GLU A 12 21.23 1.70 51.17
N LEU A 13 22.45 2.17 50.95
CA LEU A 13 23.10 2.11 49.65
C LEU A 13 23.24 0.63 49.32
N ASP A 14 22.36 0.16 48.45
CA ASP A 14 22.38 -1.17 47.88
C ASP A 14 23.75 -1.39 47.21
N ASP A 15 24.66 -2.10 47.91
CA ASP A 15 25.99 -2.53 47.43
C ASP A 15 25.87 -3.64 46.36
N SER A 16 24.76 -3.65 45.61
CA SER A 16 24.56 -4.50 44.46
C SER A 16 25.51 -4.07 43.34
N PRO A 17 26.32 -4.99 42.77
CA PRO A 17 27.23 -4.63 41.69
C PRO A 17 26.43 -4.01 40.54
N PRO A 18 26.92 -2.92 39.92
CA PRO A 18 26.20 -2.26 38.82
C PRO A 18 25.84 -3.32 37.78
N SER A 19 24.55 -3.43 37.46
CA SER A 19 24.07 -4.37 36.46
C SER A 19 24.88 -4.23 35.16
N ASP A 20 25.12 -5.33 34.43
CA ASP A 20 25.92 -5.34 33.20
C ASP A 20 25.49 -4.25 32.20
N GLY A 21 24.20 -3.89 32.20
CA GLY A 21 23.67 -2.77 31.41
C GLY A 21 24.25 -1.41 31.82
N LEU A 22 24.40 -1.13 33.12
CA LEU A 22 24.96 0.13 33.63
C LEU A 22 26.49 0.18 33.48
N ALA A 23 27.18 -0.94 33.70
CA ALA A 23 28.62 -1.05 33.51
C ALA A 23 29.02 -0.85 32.02
N SER A 24 28.18 -1.34 31.10
CA SER A 24 28.37 -1.09 29.66
C SER A 24 28.14 0.37 29.29
N TYR A 25 27.26 1.08 30.01
CA TYR A 25 27.02 2.50 29.80
C TYR A 25 28.21 3.35 30.24
N ASP A 26 28.83 3.04 31.37
CA ASP A 26 30.06 3.72 31.82
C ASP A 26 31.24 3.47 30.87
N LEU A 27 31.39 2.24 30.36
CA LEU A 27 32.38 1.93 29.33
C LEU A 27 32.10 2.68 28.02
N PHE A 28 30.83 2.78 27.63
CA PHE A 28 30.40 3.52 26.44
C PHE A 28 30.62 5.03 26.59
N VAL A 29 30.24 5.62 27.72
CA VAL A 29 30.46 7.04 28.01
C VAL A 29 31.95 7.34 28.08
N LYS A 30 32.73 6.49 28.73
CA LYS A 30 34.19 6.62 28.80
C LYS A 30 34.82 6.46 27.41
N TRP A 31 34.32 5.55 26.58
CA TRP A 31 34.73 5.42 25.17
C TRP A 31 34.36 6.65 24.35
N VAL A 32 33.16 7.21 24.48
CA VAL A 32 32.74 8.45 23.79
C VAL A 32 33.59 9.64 24.23
N LEU A 33 33.94 9.73 25.51
CA LEU A 33 34.76 10.83 26.04
C LEU A 33 36.26 10.67 25.77
N SER A 34 36.74 9.44 25.56
CA SER A 34 38.15 9.13 25.26
C SER A 34 38.42 8.81 23.79
N SER A 35 37.37 8.67 22.97
CA SER A 35 37.51 8.59 21.52
C SER A 35 38.12 9.90 21.04
N PRO A 36 39.27 9.85 20.33
CA PRO A 36 39.86 11.04 19.75
C PRO A 36 38.81 11.75 18.92
N THR A 37 38.50 13.01 19.25
CA THR A 37 37.85 13.92 18.30
C THR A 37 38.87 14.17 17.20
N ALA A 38 38.98 13.21 16.29
CA ALA A 38 39.90 13.26 15.16
C ALA A 38 39.45 14.40 14.24
N THR A 39 40.02 15.58 14.47
CA THR A 39 40.67 16.29 13.38
C THR A 39 41.47 15.27 12.58
N VAL A 40 41.13 15.13 11.31
CA VAL A 40 41.85 14.35 10.31
C VAL A 40 43.35 14.56 10.51
N ASP A 41 44.03 13.53 11.01
CA ASP A 41 45.49 13.50 11.14
C ASP A 41 46.05 13.11 9.77
N GLU A 42 46.84 14.00 9.16
CA GLU A 42 47.33 13.93 7.77
C GLU A 42 48.36 12.82 7.49
N ALA A 43 48.60 11.88 8.41
CA ALA A 43 49.76 10.99 8.34
C ALA A 43 49.45 9.51 8.68
N ALA A 44 48.56 8.87 7.92
CA ALA A 44 48.59 7.41 7.76
C ALA A 44 48.02 7.02 6.38
N PRO A 45 48.72 6.22 5.56
CA PRO A 45 48.15 5.73 4.32
C PRO A 45 47.12 4.66 4.67
N ALA A 46 45.84 5.00 4.52
CA ALA A 46 44.72 4.10 4.74
C ALA A 46 44.72 3.02 3.64
N GLN A 47 45.35 1.88 3.93
CA GLN A 47 45.29 0.70 3.07
C GLN A 47 43.94 0.01 3.29
N TRP A 48 42.91 0.52 2.60
CA TRP A 48 41.62 -0.13 2.51
C TRP A 48 41.67 -1.27 1.48
N PRO A 49 40.92 -2.38 1.68
CA PRO A 49 40.77 -3.41 0.66
C PRO A 49 40.13 -2.81 -0.60
N SER A 50 40.79 -2.96 -1.75
CA SER A 50 40.42 -2.37 -3.05
C SER A 50 39.02 -2.78 -3.55
N ASP A 51 38.42 -3.80 -2.92
CA ASP A 51 37.10 -4.29 -3.28
C ASP A 51 35.98 -3.31 -2.86
N PHE A 52 36.25 -2.38 -1.92
CA PHE A 52 35.31 -1.31 -1.56
C PHE A 52 35.40 -0.08 -2.48
N GLU A 53 36.51 0.16 -3.18
CA GLU A 53 36.64 1.25 -4.17
C GLU A 53 35.83 0.95 -5.45
N SER A 54 35.47 -0.32 -5.69
CA SER A 54 34.62 -0.71 -6.82
C SER A 54 33.11 -0.62 -6.52
N LEU A 55 32.74 -0.36 -5.27
CA LEU A 55 31.39 -0.01 -4.83
C LEU A 55 31.23 1.50 -4.62
N ASP A 56 32.14 2.31 -5.15
CA ASP A 56 31.90 3.72 -5.48
C ASP A 56 30.98 3.84 -6.72
N THR A 57 29.84 3.15 -6.73
CA THR A 57 28.63 3.77 -7.28
C THR A 57 28.24 4.81 -6.27
N GLU A 58 28.92 5.95 -6.37
CA GLU A 58 28.93 7.08 -5.46
C GLU A 58 27.51 7.40 -4.97
N THR A 59 27.12 6.76 -3.88
CA THR A 59 26.10 7.28 -2.98
C THR A 59 26.79 8.40 -2.19
N THR A 60 27.29 9.40 -2.91
CA THR A 60 27.79 10.62 -2.29
C THR A 60 26.56 11.47 -2.13
N CYS A 61 26.05 11.48 -0.88
CA CYS A 61 25.08 12.46 -0.41
C CYS A 61 25.33 13.82 -1.05
N PRO A 62 24.27 14.55 -1.45
CA PRO A 62 24.41 15.84 -2.08
C PRO A 62 25.04 16.82 -1.10
N ALA A 63 26.35 17.00 -1.19
CA ALA A 63 26.99 18.25 -0.87
C ALA A 63 27.38 18.80 -2.25
N ALA A 64 26.54 19.64 -2.87
CA ALA A 64 26.58 21.04 -2.52
C ALA A 64 27.88 21.33 -1.77
N ALA A 65 28.93 21.68 -2.51
CA ALA A 65 29.95 22.55 -1.96
C ALA A 65 29.27 23.88 -1.58
N ALA A 66 28.41 23.85 -0.55
CA ALA A 66 28.63 24.72 0.58
C ALA A 66 30.08 24.48 0.93
N ALA A 67 30.91 25.49 0.64
CA ALA A 67 32.25 25.62 1.22
C ALA A 67 32.23 24.98 2.60
N PRO A 68 33.27 24.20 2.99
CA PRO A 68 33.28 23.49 4.26
C PRO A 68 32.71 24.43 5.28
N THR A 69 31.48 24.17 5.72
CA THR A 69 30.78 25.07 6.62
C THR A 69 31.50 24.82 7.91
N SER A 70 32.63 25.51 8.05
CA SER A 70 33.33 25.67 9.29
C SER A 70 32.26 26.30 10.16
N PHE A 71 31.63 25.45 10.96
CA PHE A 71 30.65 25.91 11.90
C PHE A 71 31.37 26.95 12.74
N ALA A 72 30.86 28.17 12.76
CA ALA A 72 31.49 29.28 13.47
C ALA A 72 31.65 28.95 14.96
N SER A 73 30.86 27.97 15.44
CA SER A 73 30.96 27.37 16.75
C SER A 73 30.56 25.89 16.70
N VAL A 74 31.06 25.12 17.68
CA VAL A 74 30.61 23.75 17.96
C VAL A 74 29.09 23.68 18.17
N THR A 75 28.47 24.75 18.70
CA THR A 75 27.02 24.81 18.87
C THR A 75 26.28 24.81 17.52
N GLN A 76 26.77 25.55 16.51
CA GLN A 76 26.15 25.57 15.18
C GLN A 76 26.23 24.18 14.51
N ALA A 77 27.34 23.46 14.70
CA ALA A 77 27.49 22.08 14.23
C ALA A 77 26.46 21.14 14.88
N LYS A 78 26.26 21.27 16.20
CA LYS A 78 25.29 20.48 16.96
C LYS A 78 23.84 20.75 16.51
N TRP A 79 23.48 22.01 16.25
CA TRP A 79 22.15 22.35 15.74
C TRP A 79 21.93 21.78 14.34
N ALA A 80 22.88 21.93 13.42
CA ALA A 80 22.77 21.36 12.08
C ALA A 80 22.63 19.83 12.12
N ARG A 81 23.40 19.16 13.00
CA ARG A 81 23.27 17.72 13.21
C ARG A 81 21.88 17.35 13.75
N ALA A 82 21.39 18.05 14.76
CA ALA A 82 20.07 17.79 15.33
C ALA A 82 18.93 17.97 14.31
N THR A 83 19.06 18.95 13.40
CA THR A 83 18.10 19.13 12.30
C THR A 83 18.11 17.93 11.34
N VAL A 84 19.29 17.50 10.90
CA VAL A 84 19.42 16.34 10.00
C VAL A 84 18.92 15.06 10.66
N GLU A 85 19.20 14.89 11.96
CA GLU A 85 18.71 13.74 12.73
C GLU A 85 17.17 13.76 12.84
N SER A 86 16.58 14.92 13.11
CA SER A 86 15.11 15.08 13.11
C SER A 86 14.49 14.80 11.73
N ASP A 87 15.10 15.26 10.64
CA ASP A 87 14.61 15.00 9.29
C ASP A 87 14.73 13.51 8.94
N HIS A 88 15.81 12.86 9.40
CA HIS A 88 16.02 11.43 9.21
C HIS A 88 14.98 10.59 9.96
N GLU A 89 14.68 10.92 11.22
CA GLU A 89 13.63 10.26 12.00
C GLU A 89 12.25 10.44 11.34
N ALA A 90 11.93 11.65 10.85
CA ALA A 90 10.68 11.89 10.14
C ALA A 90 10.55 11.03 8.87
N LEU A 91 11.63 10.91 8.08
CA LEU A 91 11.65 10.03 6.91
C LEU A 91 11.54 8.55 7.29
N ALA A 92 12.14 8.13 8.40
CA ALA A 92 12.02 6.76 8.90
C ALA A 92 10.58 6.43 9.29
N ASP A 93 9.87 7.35 9.96
CA ASP A 93 8.45 7.20 10.30
C ASP A 93 7.56 7.12 9.05
N GLU A 94 7.84 7.95 8.05
CA GLU A 94 7.13 7.90 6.76
C GLU A 94 7.38 6.58 6.03
N LEU A 95 8.62 6.09 5.98
CA LEU A 95 8.96 4.79 5.38
C LEU A 95 8.21 3.65 6.09
N PHE A 96 8.20 3.63 7.42
CA PHE A 96 7.48 2.61 8.18
C PHE A 96 5.97 2.66 7.90
N THR A 97 5.42 3.86 7.73
CA THR A 97 4.02 4.05 7.34
C THR A 97 3.74 3.45 5.96
N TYR A 98 4.61 3.75 4.98
CA TYR A 98 4.48 3.21 3.62
C TYR A 98 4.67 1.69 3.58
N GLU A 99 5.60 1.13 4.35
CA GLU A 99 5.78 -0.32 4.44
C GLU A 99 4.52 -1.01 4.97
N ARG A 100 3.91 -0.43 6.02
CA ARG A 100 2.63 -0.94 6.56
C ARG A 100 1.50 -0.85 5.54
N GLU A 101 1.42 0.26 4.79
CA GLU A 101 0.42 0.43 3.74
C GLU A 101 0.64 -0.57 2.59
N CYS A 102 1.88 -0.80 2.17
CA CYS A 102 2.22 -1.81 1.17
C CYS A 102 1.81 -3.21 1.62
N GLN A 103 2.05 -3.56 2.89
CA GLN A 103 1.61 -4.84 3.44
C GLN A 103 0.09 -4.96 3.44
N ALA A 104 -0.63 -3.93 3.87
CA ALA A 104 -2.09 -3.92 3.85
C ALA A 104 -2.67 -4.07 2.44
N LEU A 105 -2.02 -3.45 1.44
CA LEU A 105 -2.40 -3.62 0.03
C LEU A 105 -2.12 -5.03 -0.47
N ALA A 106 -1.00 -5.65 -0.08
CA ALA A 106 -0.69 -7.04 -0.43
C ALA A 106 -1.74 -8.01 0.14
N ASP A 107 -2.13 -7.82 1.41
CA ASP A 107 -3.18 -8.62 2.05
C ASP A 107 -4.53 -8.44 1.34
N ALA A 108 -4.87 -7.20 0.95
CA ALA A 108 -6.09 -6.92 0.19
C ALA A 108 -6.10 -7.58 -1.19
N ILE A 109 -4.95 -7.58 -1.90
CA ILE A 109 -4.80 -8.27 -3.18
C ILE A 109 -5.04 -9.76 -3.01
N HIS A 110 -4.44 -10.39 -2.00
CA HIS A 110 -4.65 -11.81 -1.73
C HIS A 110 -6.12 -12.15 -1.40
N ALA A 111 -6.81 -11.28 -0.66
CA ALA A 111 -8.23 -11.44 -0.38
C ALA A 111 -9.07 -11.39 -1.67
N LEU A 112 -8.80 -10.42 -2.55
CA LEU A 112 -9.49 -10.28 -3.84
C LEU A 112 -9.20 -11.46 -4.78
N GLU A 113 -7.98 -12.00 -4.77
CA GLU A 113 -7.64 -13.19 -5.55
C GLU A 113 -8.41 -14.43 -5.07
N ALA A 114 -8.58 -14.58 -3.75
CA ALA A 114 -9.37 -15.66 -3.17
C ALA A 114 -10.87 -15.52 -3.51
N GLU A 115 -11.42 -14.30 -3.43
CA GLU A 115 -12.80 -14.02 -3.82
C GLU A 115 -13.02 -14.30 -5.32
N LYS A 116 -12.13 -13.81 -6.19
CA LYS A 116 -12.16 -14.10 -7.62
C LYS A 116 -12.15 -15.61 -7.90
N ALA A 117 -11.33 -16.38 -7.18
CA ALA A 117 -11.27 -17.83 -7.36
C ALA A 117 -12.59 -18.50 -6.93
N ASN A 118 -13.20 -18.04 -5.85
CA ASN A 118 -14.52 -18.52 -5.40
C ASN A 118 -15.63 -18.18 -6.40
N ASP A 119 -15.65 -16.96 -6.92
CA ASP A 119 -16.63 -16.53 -7.91
C ASP A 119 -16.50 -17.33 -9.21
N GLN A 120 -15.26 -17.58 -9.64
CA GLN A 120 -14.99 -18.43 -10.80
C GLN A 120 -15.57 -19.84 -10.61
N GLN A 121 -15.40 -20.44 -9.43
CA GLN A 121 -15.99 -21.74 -9.12
C GLN A 121 -17.52 -21.72 -9.12
N GLN A 122 -18.13 -20.65 -8.62
CA GLN A 122 -19.59 -20.48 -8.64
C GLN A 122 -20.12 -20.34 -10.05
N VAL A 123 -19.45 -19.56 -10.90
CA VAL A 123 -19.81 -19.41 -12.32
C VAL A 123 -19.73 -20.76 -13.02
N GLU A 124 -18.64 -21.50 -12.86
CA GLU A 124 -18.51 -22.84 -13.46
C GLU A 124 -19.59 -23.82 -12.97
N ALA A 125 -19.97 -23.75 -11.69
CA ALA A 125 -21.03 -24.59 -11.15
C ALA A 125 -22.40 -24.23 -11.77
N LEU A 126 -22.69 -22.95 -11.94
CA LEU A 126 -23.92 -22.48 -12.59
C LEU A 126 -23.94 -22.84 -14.08
N GLU A 127 -22.81 -22.72 -14.79
CA GLU A 127 -22.67 -23.13 -16.18
C GLU A 127 -22.99 -24.63 -16.35
N ARG A 128 -22.42 -25.49 -15.49
CA ARG A 128 -22.74 -26.93 -15.49
C ARG A 128 -24.22 -27.19 -15.26
N LEU A 129 -24.83 -26.50 -14.29
CA LEU A 129 -26.26 -26.65 -13.98
C LEU A 129 -27.14 -26.21 -15.15
N ILE A 130 -26.81 -25.10 -15.81
CA ILE A 130 -27.56 -24.63 -16.99
C ILE A 130 -27.48 -25.65 -18.11
N LEU A 131 -26.29 -26.21 -18.38
CA LEU A 131 -26.12 -27.24 -19.40
C LEU A 131 -26.95 -28.49 -19.08
N GLU A 132 -26.94 -28.94 -17.82
CA GLU A 132 -27.77 -30.06 -17.37
C GLU A 132 -29.27 -29.79 -17.59
N ARG A 133 -29.76 -28.60 -17.21
CA ARG A 133 -31.17 -28.22 -17.42
C ARG A 133 -31.55 -28.10 -18.88
N LEU A 134 -30.64 -27.63 -19.74
CA LEU A 134 -30.87 -27.58 -21.18
C LEU A 134 -30.94 -28.98 -21.77
N GLN A 135 -30.07 -29.88 -21.33
CA GLN A 135 -30.10 -31.28 -21.75
C GLN A 135 -31.38 -31.98 -21.30
N GLU A 136 -31.78 -31.85 -20.02
CA GLU A 136 -33.05 -32.39 -19.53
C GLU A 136 -34.24 -31.87 -20.35
N ARG A 137 -34.26 -30.58 -20.64
CA ARG A 137 -35.31 -29.98 -21.47
C ARG A 137 -35.31 -30.59 -22.87
N ASP A 138 -34.16 -30.71 -23.51
CA ASP A 138 -34.06 -31.25 -24.86
C ASP A 138 -34.51 -32.73 -24.87
N ASP A 139 -34.16 -33.53 -23.85
CA ASP A 139 -34.67 -34.89 -23.66
C ASP A 139 -36.21 -34.90 -23.53
N THR A 140 -36.79 -34.03 -22.70
CA THR A 140 -38.26 -33.94 -22.58
C THR A 140 -38.96 -33.52 -23.87
N VAL A 141 -38.33 -32.67 -24.68
CA VAL A 141 -38.84 -32.26 -25.99
C VAL A 141 -38.81 -33.44 -26.96
N THR A 142 -37.75 -34.25 -26.93
CA THR A 142 -37.68 -35.47 -27.75
C THR A 142 -38.76 -36.48 -27.35
N ASP A 143 -38.96 -36.70 -26.05
CA ASP A 143 -40.02 -37.58 -25.54
C ASP A 143 -41.40 -37.08 -25.99
N GLN A 144 -41.68 -35.79 -25.84
CA GLN A 144 -42.94 -35.21 -26.29
C GLN A 144 -43.16 -35.41 -27.79
N PHE A 145 -42.13 -35.17 -28.61
CA PHE A 145 -42.22 -35.36 -30.05
C PHE A 145 -42.50 -36.82 -30.44
N THR A 146 -41.86 -37.79 -29.76
CA THR A 146 -42.14 -39.21 -30.00
C THR A 146 -43.58 -39.59 -29.63
N LEU A 147 -44.11 -39.04 -28.53
CA LEU A 147 -45.50 -39.25 -28.13
C LEU A 147 -46.48 -38.61 -29.13
N GLU A 148 -46.20 -37.41 -29.62
CA GLU A 148 -47.02 -36.73 -30.63
C GLU A 148 -47.06 -37.51 -31.96
N GLN A 149 -45.94 -38.10 -32.38
CA GLN A 149 -45.90 -39.00 -33.53
C GLN A 149 -46.76 -40.25 -33.31
N GLN A 150 -46.65 -40.90 -32.14
CA GLN A 150 -47.46 -42.07 -31.80
C GLN A 150 -48.97 -41.74 -31.80
N ILE A 151 -49.36 -40.61 -31.22
CA ILE A 151 -50.74 -40.12 -31.23
C ILE A 151 -51.21 -39.90 -32.67
N SER A 152 -50.39 -39.27 -33.52
CA SER A 152 -50.73 -39.03 -34.93
C SER A 152 -50.98 -40.32 -35.70
N ILE A 153 -50.15 -41.35 -35.48
CA ILE A 153 -50.33 -42.68 -36.08
C ILE A 153 -51.63 -43.34 -35.60
N LEU A 154 -51.93 -43.25 -34.29
CA LEU A 154 -53.15 -43.80 -33.72
C LEU A 154 -54.41 -43.08 -34.23
N GLN A 155 -54.36 -41.76 -34.39
CA GLN A 155 -55.45 -40.96 -34.96
C GLN A 155 -55.71 -41.29 -36.43
N GLN A 156 -54.67 -41.53 -37.22
CA GLN A 156 -54.81 -41.99 -38.61
C GLN A 156 -55.40 -43.41 -38.71
N LYS A 157 -55.20 -44.24 -37.69
CA LYS A 157 -55.70 -45.61 -37.62
C LYS A 157 -57.10 -45.72 -36.96
N ALA A 158 -57.61 -44.63 -36.40
CA ALA A 158 -58.91 -44.61 -35.73
C ALA A 158 -60.07 -44.42 -36.73
N PRO A 159 -61.19 -45.17 -36.60
CA PRO A 159 -62.42 -44.90 -37.37
C PRO A 159 -63.04 -43.55 -36.95
N PRO A 160 -63.92 -42.94 -37.78
CA PRO A 160 -64.41 -41.58 -37.57
C PRO A 160 -65.07 -41.40 -36.19
N PRO A 161 -64.92 -40.22 -35.56
CA PRO A 161 -65.35 -40.02 -34.17
C PRO A 161 -66.87 -40.07 -34.04
N GLY A 162 -67.37 -41.15 -33.45
CA GLY A 162 -68.65 -41.12 -32.74
C GLY A 162 -68.53 -40.16 -31.56
N LYS A 163 -69.42 -39.18 -31.51
CA LYS A 163 -69.53 -38.10 -30.51
C LYS A 163 -69.20 -38.59 -29.09
N ALA A 164 -67.99 -38.29 -28.61
CA ALA A 164 -67.62 -38.51 -27.22
C ALA A 164 -68.13 -37.34 -26.37
N LEU A 165 -69.27 -37.57 -25.72
CA LEU A 165 -69.76 -36.79 -24.58
C LEU A 165 -68.86 -37.06 -23.36
N PHE A 166 -67.68 -36.44 -23.30
CA PHE A 166 -66.87 -36.44 -22.09
C PHE A 166 -66.38 -35.03 -21.80
N ALA A 167 -67.20 -34.27 -21.09
CA ALA A 167 -66.71 -33.14 -20.33
C ALA A 167 -66.00 -33.70 -19.07
N PRO A 168 -64.72 -33.39 -18.85
CA PRO A 168 -64.02 -33.88 -17.67
C PRO A 168 -64.53 -33.17 -16.41
N PRO A 169 -64.60 -33.85 -15.25
CA PRO A 169 -65.16 -33.29 -14.03
C PRO A 169 -64.08 -32.45 -13.33
N TRP A 170 -64.02 -31.15 -13.60
CA TRP A 170 -63.14 -30.25 -12.87
C TRP A 170 -63.89 -29.25 -11.96
N PRO A 171 -64.59 -29.68 -10.90
CA PRO A 171 -65.03 -28.76 -9.86
C PRO A 171 -63.92 -28.45 -8.83
N LYS A 172 -62.78 -29.17 -8.87
CA LYS A 172 -61.71 -29.04 -7.85
C LYS A 172 -60.50 -28.18 -8.28
N LEU A 173 -60.43 -27.72 -9.53
CA LEU A 173 -59.34 -26.84 -9.97
C LEU A 173 -59.46 -25.41 -9.43
N ALA A 174 -60.68 -24.91 -9.23
CA ALA A 174 -60.88 -23.51 -8.88
C ALA A 174 -60.33 -23.16 -7.49
N THR A 175 -60.47 -24.07 -6.51
CA THR A 175 -59.93 -23.92 -5.15
C THR A 175 -58.41 -24.13 -5.08
N LEU A 176 -57.86 -25.07 -5.85
CA LEU A 176 -56.41 -25.25 -5.98
C LEU A 176 -55.74 -24.06 -6.69
N LYS A 177 -56.37 -23.50 -7.73
CA LYS A 177 -55.88 -22.30 -8.45
C LYS A 177 -55.87 -21.06 -7.58
N PHE A 178 -56.83 -20.90 -6.67
CA PHE A 178 -56.86 -19.77 -5.74
C PHE A 178 -55.71 -19.85 -4.72
N SER A 179 -55.47 -21.03 -4.14
CA SER A 179 -54.34 -21.29 -3.23
C SER A 179 -52.97 -21.13 -3.92
N ALA A 180 -52.83 -21.60 -5.16
CA ALA A 180 -51.61 -21.43 -5.95
C ALA A 180 -51.33 -19.96 -6.29
N LYS A 181 -52.37 -19.19 -6.64
CA LYS A 181 -52.26 -17.75 -6.92
C LYS A 181 -51.85 -16.94 -5.68
N GLU A 182 -52.36 -17.32 -4.51
CA GLU A 182 -52.00 -16.67 -3.24
C GLU A 182 -50.55 -16.97 -2.83
N LYS A 183 -50.10 -18.22 -3.01
CA LYS A 183 -48.69 -18.61 -2.82
C LYS A 183 -47.76 -17.87 -3.78
N LEU A 184 -48.15 -17.76 -5.06
CA LEU A 184 -47.39 -17.02 -6.06
C LEU A 184 -47.28 -15.54 -5.71
N ARG A 185 -48.36 -14.89 -5.26
CA ARG A 185 -48.31 -13.49 -4.80
C ARG A 185 -47.38 -13.28 -3.62
N ARG A 186 -47.38 -14.19 -2.64
CA ARG A 186 -46.45 -14.10 -1.50
C ARG A 186 -45.00 -14.30 -1.93
N ALA A 187 -44.74 -15.22 -2.86
CA ALA A 187 -43.41 -15.42 -3.43
C ALA A 187 -42.94 -14.16 -4.18
N ILE A 188 -43.80 -13.55 -5.00
CA ILE A 188 -43.52 -12.29 -5.69
C ILE A 188 -43.19 -11.19 -4.68
N GLN A 189 -44.01 -11.00 -3.64
CA GLN A 189 -43.73 -10.00 -2.60
C GLN A 189 -42.43 -10.25 -1.83
N SER A 190 -42.07 -11.52 -1.60
CA SER A 190 -40.81 -11.88 -0.96
C SER A 190 -39.62 -11.51 -1.86
N HIS A 191 -39.71 -11.83 -3.15
CA HIS A 191 -38.68 -11.49 -4.12
C HIS A 191 -38.58 -9.97 -4.34
N GLU A 192 -39.69 -9.24 -4.35
CA GLU A 192 -39.68 -7.78 -4.42
C GLU A 192 -38.98 -7.15 -3.20
N LYS A 193 -39.19 -7.71 -2.00
CA LYS A 193 -38.48 -7.28 -0.78
C LYS A 193 -36.98 -7.58 -0.84
N GLN A 194 -36.61 -8.79 -1.28
CA GLN A 194 -35.21 -9.17 -1.47
C GLN A 194 -34.53 -8.24 -2.49
N LEU A 195 -35.17 -8.02 -3.64
CA LEU A 195 -34.70 -7.11 -4.66
C LEU A 195 -34.53 -5.68 -4.14
N ALA A 196 -35.46 -5.20 -3.31
CA ALA A 196 -35.33 -3.87 -2.69
C ALA A 196 -34.13 -3.78 -1.74
N HIS A 197 -33.88 -4.84 -0.96
CA HIS A 197 -32.73 -4.91 -0.05
C HIS A 197 -31.40 -4.96 -0.82
N GLU A 198 -31.31 -5.82 -1.84
CA GLU A 198 -30.14 -5.92 -2.70
C GLU A 198 -29.86 -4.60 -3.44
N LYS A 199 -30.90 -3.91 -3.93
CA LYS A 199 -30.75 -2.58 -4.54
C LYS A 199 -30.20 -1.55 -3.57
N LEU A 200 -30.62 -1.61 -2.31
CA LEU A 200 -30.14 -0.68 -1.27
C LEU A 200 -28.69 -0.99 -0.91
N SER A 201 -28.36 -2.26 -0.70
CA SER A 201 -26.99 -2.72 -0.46
C SER A 201 -26.04 -2.38 -1.62
N LEU A 202 -26.50 -2.54 -2.87
CA LEU A 202 -25.73 -2.16 -4.05
C LEU A 202 -25.54 -0.64 -4.17
N ALA A 203 -26.54 0.15 -3.76
CA ALA A 203 -26.41 1.60 -3.71
C ALA A 203 -25.41 2.07 -2.65
N GLU A 204 -25.38 1.41 -1.47
CA GLU A 204 -24.39 1.66 -0.42
C GLU A 204 -22.98 1.29 -0.88
N ALA A 205 -22.78 0.08 -1.40
CA ALA A 205 -21.49 -0.35 -1.94
C ALA A 205 -20.99 0.57 -3.06
N LYS A 206 -21.91 1.05 -3.93
CA LYS A 206 -21.55 2.03 -4.96
C LYS A 206 -21.13 3.37 -4.36
N ALA A 207 -21.81 3.85 -3.33
CA ALA A 207 -21.44 5.09 -2.67
C ALA A 207 -20.05 5.00 -2.01
N ASP A 208 -19.71 3.83 -1.44
CA ASP A 208 -18.38 3.57 -0.89
C ASP A 208 -17.29 3.56 -1.98
N VAL A 209 -17.54 2.89 -3.10
CA VAL A 209 -16.64 2.90 -4.27
C VAL A 209 -16.46 4.31 -4.81
N ASP A 210 -17.55 5.09 -4.92
CA ASP A 210 -17.48 6.48 -5.36
C ASP A 210 -16.63 7.31 -4.39
N MET A 211 -16.80 7.16 -3.07
CA MET A 211 -15.98 7.82 -2.05
C MET A 211 -14.49 7.46 -2.17
N GLN A 212 -14.17 6.18 -2.36
CA GLN A 212 -12.81 5.72 -2.59
C GLN A 212 -12.23 6.31 -3.90
N SER A 213 -13.03 6.41 -4.96
CA SER A 213 -12.59 7.02 -6.21
C SER A 213 -12.25 8.51 -6.05
N PHE A 214 -13.01 9.24 -5.23
CA PHE A 214 -12.74 10.65 -4.95
C PHE A 214 -11.48 10.84 -4.12
N THR A 215 -11.29 10.02 -3.09
CA THR A 215 -10.08 10.08 -2.25
C THR A 215 -8.84 9.73 -3.06
N ASN A 216 -8.89 8.71 -3.92
CA ASN A 216 -7.80 8.37 -4.84
C ASN A 216 -7.47 9.53 -5.80
N ARG A 217 -8.47 10.16 -6.43
CA ARG A 217 -8.23 11.34 -7.29
C ARG A 217 -7.57 12.50 -6.52
N LEU A 218 -7.93 12.69 -5.25
CA LEU A 218 -7.30 13.72 -4.42
C LEU A 218 -5.84 13.37 -4.12
N LEU A 219 -5.54 12.12 -3.81
CA LEU A 219 -4.18 11.62 -3.58
C LEU A 219 -3.33 11.70 -4.85
N GLU A 220 -3.87 11.33 -6.00
CA GLU A 220 -3.22 11.47 -7.31
C GLU A 220 -2.84 12.93 -7.58
N LYS A 221 -3.74 13.87 -7.29
CA LYS A 221 -3.47 15.30 -7.44
C LYS A 221 -2.32 15.75 -6.54
N LYS A 222 -2.33 15.35 -5.27
CA LYS A 222 -1.22 15.63 -4.33
C LYS A 222 0.10 15.03 -4.79
N CYS A 223 0.10 13.79 -5.30
CA CYS A 223 1.28 13.15 -5.86
C CYS A 223 1.81 13.90 -7.09
N ALA A 224 0.92 14.40 -7.95
CA ALA A 224 1.30 15.21 -9.10
C ALA A 224 1.88 16.58 -8.68
N ASP A 225 1.35 17.19 -7.62
CA ASP A 225 1.91 18.41 -7.01
C ASP A 225 3.33 18.15 -6.48
N LEU A 226 3.52 17.08 -5.71
CA LEU A 226 4.82 16.70 -5.17
C LEU A 226 5.83 16.39 -6.27
N ARG A 227 5.44 15.66 -7.32
CA ARG A 227 6.32 15.40 -8.48
C ARG A 227 6.74 16.69 -9.19
N ARG A 228 5.85 17.68 -9.32
CA ARG A 228 6.19 19.00 -9.89
C ARG A 228 7.14 19.78 -8.99
N HIS A 229 6.95 19.74 -7.67
CA HIS A 229 7.90 20.33 -6.72
C HIS A 229 9.26 19.67 -6.82
N LEU A 230 9.30 18.34 -6.84
CA LEU A 230 10.54 17.57 -7.00
C LEU A 230 11.26 17.94 -8.31
N ALA A 231 10.54 18.02 -9.43
CA ALA A 231 11.13 18.45 -10.71
C ALA A 231 11.68 19.88 -10.66
N THR A 232 10.98 20.80 -9.98
CA THR A 232 11.46 22.18 -9.79
C THR A 232 12.74 22.21 -8.96
N LEU A 233 12.78 21.45 -7.86
CA LEU A 233 13.95 21.34 -7.00
C LEU A 233 15.13 20.71 -7.76
N GLN A 234 14.90 19.67 -8.57
CA GLN A 234 15.93 19.09 -9.45
C GLN A 234 16.44 20.08 -10.50
N MET A 235 15.59 20.95 -11.04
CA MET A 235 16.02 21.99 -11.95
C MET A 235 16.90 23.03 -11.24
N GLN A 236 16.49 23.48 -10.06
CA GLN A 236 17.26 24.41 -9.22
C GLN A 236 18.60 23.80 -8.81
N GLU A 237 18.61 22.51 -8.49
CA GLU A 237 19.81 21.74 -8.20
C GLU A 237 20.78 21.72 -9.39
N LYS A 238 20.27 21.44 -10.61
CA LYS A 238 21.09 21.50 -11.84
C LYS A 238 21.67 22.89 -12.10
N GLN A 239 20.89 23.95 -11.86
CA GLN A 239 21.35 25.33 -12.02
C GLN A 239 22.44 25.67 -10.99
N ALA A 240 22.28 25.27 -9.74
CA ALA A 240 23.28 25.47 -8.70
C ALA A 240 24.59 24.71 -9.00
N LYS A 241 24.50 23.48 -9.53
CA LYS A 241 25.65 22.70 -10.00
C LYS A 241 26.43 23.42 -11.09
N GLN A 242 25.73 23.92 -12.13
CA GLN A 242 26.37 24.68 -13.21
C GLN A 242 27.06 25.96 -12.70
N ALA A 243 26.47 26.66 -11.72
CA ALA A 243 27.07 27.86 -11.13
C ALA A 243 28.33 27.53 -10.32
N LEU A 244 28.33 26.41 -9.58
CA LEU A 244 29.49 25.96 -8.82
C LEU A 244 30.68 25.63 -9.74
N ASP A 245 30.44 24.89 -10.83
CA ASP A 245 31.48 24.54 -11.80
C ASP A 245 32.11 25.80 -12.42
N GLN A 246 31.31 26.83 -12.68
CA GLN A 246 31.81 28.14 -13.13
C GLN A 246 32.69 28.83 -12.08
N VAL A 247 32.34 28.74 -10.80
CA VAL A 247 33.16 29.32 -9.71
C VAL A 247 34.46 28.53 -9.52
N GLN A 248 34.43 27.20 -9.58
CA GLN A 248 35.64 26.38 -9.44
C GLN A 248 36.61 26.60 -10.61
N THR A 249 36.09 26.66 -11.84
CA THR A 249 36.92 26.96 -13.02
C THR A 249 37.53 28.35 -12.93
N THR A 250 36.76 29.37 -12.53
CA THR A 250 37.30 30.73 -12.33
C THR A 250 38.33 30.80 -11.19
N PHE A 251 38.10 30.10 -10.08
CA PHE A 251 39.06 29.98 -8.99
C PHE A 251 40.37 29.34 -9.45
N HIS A 252 40.31 28.19 -10.14
CA HIS A 252 41.50 27.54 -10.68
C HIS A 252 42.28 28.44 -11.64
N VAL A 253 41.57 29.18 -12.50
CA VAL A 253 42.20 30.16 -13.39
C VAL A 253 42.90 31.26 -12.58
N MET A 254 42.27 31.79 -11.52
CA MET A 254 42.86 32.83 -10.66
C MET A 254 44.05 32.31 -9.85
N ALA A 255 43.95 31.13 -9.25
CA ALA A 255 45.03 30.48 -8.51
C ALA A 255 46.24 30.22 -9.42
N SER A 256 46.00 29.75 -10.65
CA SER A 256 47.05 29.57 -11.66
C SER A 256 47.73 30.89 -12.02
N LYS A 257 46.96 31.98 -12.18
CA LYS A 257 47.50 33.33 -12.41
C LYS A 257 48.35 33.83 -11.23
N LEU A 258 47.97 33.53 -9.99
CA LEU A 258 48.73 33.88 -8.79
C LEU A 258 50.03 33.08 -8.67
N HIS A 259 50.01 31.79 -9.00
CA HIS A 259 51.21 30.94 -9.02
C HIS A 259 52.26 31.36 -10.05
N LEU A 260 51.87 32.14 -11.07
CA LEU A 260 52.78 32.76 -12.03
C LEU A 260 53.49 34.02 -11.48
N VAL A 261 53.21 34.49 -10.25
CA VAL A 261 53.68 35.79 -9.72
C VAL A 261 55.00 35.82 -8.92
N PRO A 262 55.66 34.74 -8.46
CA PRO A 262 56.97 34.91 -7.84
C PRO A 262 58.08 34.67 -8.87
N HIS A 263 58.69 35.76 -9.37
CA HIS A 263 60.12 35.87 -9.77
C HIS A 263 60.55 37.31 -10.14
N ALA A 264 59.63 38.29 -10.19
CA ALA A 264 60.00 39.70 -10.49
C ALA A 264 60.43 40.53 -9.27
N ALA A 265 60.21 40.07 -8.03
CA ALA A 265 60.41 40.89 -6.82
C ALA A 265 61.61 40.48 -5.93
N SER A 266 62.47 39.55 -6.35
CA SER A 266 63.63 39.09 -5.55
C SER A 266 64.98 39.72 -5.97
N LYS A 267 64.98 40.80 -6.76
CA LYS A 267 66.20 41.57 -7.09
C LYS A 267 65.93 43.07 -7.00
N VAL A 268 65.97 43.62 -5.79
CA VAL A 268 66.42 44.99 -5.53
C VAL A 268 67.22 44.98 -4.24
#